data_AF-A7SQS1-F1
#
_entry.id   AF-A7SQS1-F1
#
_cell.length_a   1.000
_cell.length_b   1.000
_cell.length_c   1.000
_cell.angle_alpha   90.00
_cell.angle_beta   90.00
_cell.angle_gamma   90.00
#
_symmetry.space_group_name_H-M   'P 1'
#
loop_
_entity.id
_entity.type
_entity.pdbx_description
1 polymer ?
#
loop_
_entity_poly.entity_id
_entity_poly.type
_entity_poly.pdbx_seq_one_letter_code
_entity_poly.pdbx_strand_id
1 'polypeptide(L)'
;MFLFSVGVAADLSHISTRAKVTSHQGPDDLKAALEGCSVVAIPAGVPRKPGMTRDDLFNTNASIVKNLSEACAKHCPKAIICIISNPVNSTVPIASEVYKKAGVYDPARILGVTTLDIVRAHTFVAEAKTTPCVNFTQDDLEKLTDRIQNAGTEVVNAKAGAGSATLSMAYAGKEFVHSVIEALNGKKDVVQCAFIKSHLTEAGYFATPVLLGTNGVEKNLGMGKLSDYEQKKMGEVIPELLKNIKKGEDFVNQ
;
A
#
# COMPACT_ATOMS: atom_id res chain seq x y z
N MET A 1 6.50 -1.31 -30.98
CA MET A 1 6.40 0.15 -30.74
C MET A 1 5.62 0.34 -29.45
N PHE A 2 6.29 0.59 -28.32
CA PHE A 2 5.78 1.42 -27.21
C PHE A 2 6.93 1.67 -26.23
N LEU A 3 7.65 2.77 -26.48
CA LEU A 3 8.73 3.35 -25.69
C LEU A 3 8.18 4.08 -24.44
N PHE A 4 7.06 3.64 -23.86
CA PHE A 4 6.38 4.41 -22.80
C PHE A 4 7.29 4.67 -21.59
N SER A 5 8.05 3.68 -21.13
CA SER A 5 8.98 3.84 -20.00
C SER A 5 10.13 4.79 -20.34
N VAL A 6 10.70 4.68 -21.54
CA VAL A 6 11.77 5.57 -22.03
C VAL A 6 11.28 7.01 -22.16
N GLY A 7 10.07 7.20 -22.69
CA GLY A 7 9.44 8.52 -22.80
C GLY A 7 9.17 9.15 -21.43
N VAL A 8 8.66 8.38 -20.46
CA VAL A 8 8.43 8.86 -19.09
C VAL A 8 9.76 9.24 -18.42
N ALA A 9 10.82 8.44 -18.56
CA ALA A 9 12.12 8.79 -17.99
C ALA A 9 12.73 10.03 -18.66
N ALA A 10 12.61 10.17 -19.98
CA ALA A 10 13.06 11.36 -20.69
C ALA A 10 12.34 12.62 -20.18
N ASP A 11 11.01 12.56 -20.06
CA ASP A 11 10.20 13.67 -19.52
C ASP A 11 10.64 14.04 -18.08
N LEU A 12 10.71 13.07 -17.18
CA LEU A 12 11.13 13.29 -15.79
C LEU A 12 12.58 13.79 -15.67
N SER A 13 13.47 13.41 -16.60
CA SER A 13 14.87 13.82 -16.59
C SER A 13 15.07 15.32 -16.82
N HIS A 14 14.06 16.02 -17.34
CA HIS A 14 14.10 17.46 -17.57
C HIS A 14 13.83 18.28 -16.30
N ILE A 15 13.33 17.65 -15.22
CA ILE A 15 13.04 18.32 -13.96
C ILE A 15 14.36 18.69 -13.26
N SER A 16 14.54 19.96 -12.92
CA SER A 16 15.75 20.52 -12.30
C SER A 16 15.94 20.10 -10.84
N THR A 17 16.07 18.80 -10.59
CA THR A 17 16.33 18.18 -9.29
C THR A 17 17.56 17.28 -9.34
N ARG A 18 18.02 16.81 -8.18
CA ARG A 18 19.27 16.02 -8.08
C ARG A 18 19.12 14.55 -8.49
N ALA A 19 17.90 14.02 -8.49
CA ALA A 19 17.67 12.60 -8.75
C ALA A 19 17.95 12.27 -10.22
N LYS A 20 18.79 11.27 -10.47
CA LYS A 20 18.97 10.70 -11.81
C LYS A 20 17.82 9.75 -12.10
N VAL A 21 17.21 9.90 -13.27
CA VAL A 21 16.09 9.05 -13.71
C VAL A 21 16.58 8.09 -14.79
N THR A 22 16.34 6.80 -14.60
CA THR A 22 16.57 5.75 -15.60
C THR A 22 15.27 5.01 -15.88
N SER A 23 15.16 4.42 -17.07
CA SER A 23 14.03 3.55 -17.44
C SER A 23 14.53 2.15 -17.72
N HIS A 24 13.70 1.18 -17.37
CA HIS A 24 13.92 -0.25 -17.61
C HIS A 24 12.65 -0.82 -18.24
N GLN A 25 12.76 -1.73 -19.21
CA GLN A 25 11.60 -2.27 -19.91
C GLN A 25 11.66 -3.79 -20.06
N GLY A 26 10.59 -4.44 -19.63
CA GLY A 26 10.43 -5.88 -19.73
C GLY A 26 11.14 -6.65 -18.61
N PRO A 27 10.97 -7.98 -18.56
CA PRO A 27 11.48 -8.82 -17.47
C PRO A 27 13.01 -8.85 -17.38
N ASP A 28 13.71 -8.78 -18.51
CA ASP A 28 15.18 -8.92 -18.56
C ASP A 28 15.90 -7.72 -17.91
N ASP A 29 15.28 -6.55 -17.94
CA ASP A 29 15.82 -5.33 -17.34
C ASP A 29 15.51 -5.20 -15.83
N LEU A 30 14.67 -6.08 -15.25
CA LEU A 30 14.26 -5.95 -13.85
C LEU A 30 15.44 -6.03 -12.88
N LYS A 31 16.46 -6.85 -13.17
CA LYS A 31 17.68 -6.88 -12.36
C LYS A 31 18.31 -5.48 -12.28
N ALA A 32 18.52 -4.84 -13.44
CA ALA A 32 19.14 -3.53 -13.51
C ALA A 32 18.27 -2.43 -12.84
N ALA A 33 16.95 -2.59 -12.87
CA ALA A 33 16.02 -1.68 -12.18
C ALA A 33 16.05 -1.80 -10.65
N LEU A 34 16.41 -2.98 -10.12
CA LEU A 34 16.29 -3.31 -8.70
C LEU A 34 17.63 -3.31 -7.96
N GLU A 35 18.73 -3.59 -8.66
CA GLU A 35 20.05 -3.70 -8.06
C GLU A 35 20.45 -2.38 -7.36
N GLY A 36 20.73 -2.47 -6.06
CA GLY A 36 21.07 -1.30 -5.23
C GLY A 36 19.88 -0.51 -4.69
N CYS A 37 18.63 -0.86 -5.01
CA CYS A 37 17.45 -0.18 -4.46
C CYS A 37 17.39 -0.32 -2.93
N SER A 38 17.16 0.80 -2.23
CA SER A 38 16.85 0.83 -0.79
C SER A 38 15.35 0.81 -0.50
N VAL A 39 14.54 1.31 -1.45
CA VAL A 39 13.08 1.33 -1.39
C VAL A 39 12.54 0.96 -2.77
N VAL A 40 11.52 0.11 -2.82
CA VAL A 40 10.80 -0.26 -4.05
C VAL A 40 9.31 -0.02 -3.84
N ALA A 41 8.73 0.88 -4.63
CA ALA A 41 7.29 1.10 -4.64
C ALA A 41 6.64 0.31 -5.78
N ILE A 42 5.60 -0.46 -5.48
CA ILE A 42 4.89 -1.29 -6.45
C ILE A 42 3.45 -0.77 -6.60
N PRO A 43 3.21 0.21 -7.48
CA PRO A 43 1.87 0.62 -7.91
C PRO A 43 1.33 -0.23 -9.08
N ALA A 44 2.12 -1.19 -9.56
CA ALA A 44 1.82 -1.98 -10.74
C ALA A 44 0.52 -2.77 -10.57
N GLY A 45 -0.37 -2.67 -11.54
CA GLY A 45 -1.64 -3.37 -11.52
C GLY A 45 -2.53 -2.87 -12.64
N VAL A 46 -3.57 -3.63 -12.91
CA VAL A 46 -4.56 -3.28 -13.92
C VAL A 46 -5.75 -2.61 -13.20
N PRO A 47 -6.24 -1.46 -13.68
CA PRO A 47 -7.50 -0.92 -13.16
C PRO A 47 -8.65 -1.83 -13.59
N ARG A 48 -9.74 -1.84 -12.82
CA ARG A 48 -10.94 -2.58 -13.21
C ARG A 48 -11.44 -2.11 -14.58
N LYS A 49 -11.53 -3.03 -15.54
CA LYS A 49 -12.09 -2.76 -16.89
C LYS A 49 -13.54 -3.27 -16.98
N PRO A 50 -14.38 -2.70 -17.86
CA PRO A 50 -15.69 -3.26 -18.16
C PRO A 50 -15.59 -4.76 -18.51
N GLY A 51 -16.45 -5.59 -17.92
CA GLY A 51 -16.47 -7.04 -18.12
C GLY A 51 -15.53 -7.86 -17.23
N MET A 52 -14.60 -7.24 -16.48
CA MET A 52 -13.70 -7.95 -15.57
C MET A 52 -14.37 -8.23 -14.22
N THR A 53 -14.32 -9.49 -13.77
CA THR A 53 -14.83 -9.86 -12.43
C THR A 53 -13.85 -9.40 -11.33
N ARG A 54 -14.30 -9.41 -10.07
CA ARG A 54 -13.41 -9.14 -8.92
C ARG A 54 -12.28 -10.18 -8.82
N ASP A 55 -12.55 -11.42 -9.19
CA ASP A 55 -11.58 -12.50 -9.14
C ASP A 55 -10.56 -12.41 -10.28
N ASP A 56 -10.97 -12.05 -11.50
CA ASP A 56 -10.04 -11.81 -12.60
C ASP A 56 -9.05 -10.69 -12.28
N LEU A 57 -9.57 -9.60 -11.71
CA LEU A 57 -8.77 -8.46 -11.28
C LEU A 57 -7.77 -8.88 -10.18
N PHE A 58 -8.23 -9.66 -9.20
CA PHE A 58 -7.38 -10.22 -8.18
C PHE A 58 -6.27 -11.10 -8.79
N ASN A 59 -6.61 -12.08 -9.62
CA ASN A 59 -5.63 -13.01 -10.20
C ASN A 59 -4.58 -12.29 -11.04
N THR A 60 -5.00 -11.28 -11.80
CA THR A 60 -4.11 -10.43 -12.60
C THR A 60 -3.11 -9.70 -11.72
N ASN A 61 -3.59 -8.97 -10.71
CA ASN A 61 -2.71 -8.18 -9.84
C ASN A 61 -1.89 -9.07 -8.90
N ALA A 62 -2.42 -10.22 -8.47
CA ALA A 62 -1.70 -11.21 -7.68
C ALA A 62 -0.49 -11.77 -8.44
N SER A 63 -0.67 -12.08 -9.73
CA SER A 63 0.42 -12.53 -10.61
C SER A 63 1.49 -11.45 -10.79
N ILE A 64 1.08 -10.19 -11.02
CA ILE A 64 1.99 -9.06 -11.15
C ILE A 64 2.82 -8.87 -9.87
N VAL A 65 2.16 -8.83 -8.71
CA VAL A 65 2.83 -8.61 -7.42
C VAL A 65 3.74 -9.79 -7.08
N LYS A 66 3.32 -11.03 -7.32
CA LYS A 66 4.16 -12.22 -7.14
C LYS A 66 5.46 -12.10 -7.93
N ASN A 67 5.36 -11.88 -9.25
CA ASN A 67 6.53 -11.81 -10.13
C ASN A 67 7.48 -10.65 -9.76
N LEU A 68 6.94 -9.47 -9.44
CA LEU A 68 7.76 -8.33 -9.01
C LEU A 68 8.39 -8.58 -7.64
N SER A 69 7.68 -9.23 -6.72
CA SER A 69 8.23 -9.61 -5.41
C SER A 69 9.33 -10.66 -5.53
N GLU A 70 9.21 -11.61 -6.45
CA GLU A 70 10.25 -12.61 -6.74
C GLU A 70 11.53 -11.93 -7.26
N ALA A 71 11.37 -10.95 -8.17
CA ALA A 71 12.49 -10.15 -8.65
C ALA A 71 13.12 -9.31 -7.53
N CYS A 72 12.32 -8.68 -6.66
CA CYS A 72 12.82 -7.91 -5.51
C CYS A 72 13.56 -8.81 -4.51
N ALA A 73 13.01 -9.97 -4.17
CA ALA A 73 13.64 -10.95 -3.28
C ALA A 73 14.99 -11.43 -3.83
N LYS A 74 15.11 -11.56 -5.15
CA LYS A 74 16.35 -11.99 -5.81
C LYS A 74 17.40 -10.88 -5.94
N HIS A 75 16.98 -9.66 -6.26
CA HIS A 75 17.90 -8.59 -6.70
C HIS A 75 18.11 -7.46 -5.68
N CYS A 76 17.16 -7.26 -4.76
CA CYS A 76 17.26 -6.27 -3.68
C CYS A 76 16.55 -6.74 -2.39
N PRO A 77 16.92 -7.90 -1.81
CA PRO A 77 16.19 -8.50 -0.69
C PRO A 77 16.11 -7.62 0.57
N LYS A 78 17.01 -6.64 0.70
CA LYS A 78 17.05 -5.71 1.84
C LYS A 78 16.29 -4.40 1.60
N ALA A 79 15.75 -4.18 0.40
CA ALA A 79 14.95 -3.00 0.11
C ALA A 79 13.66 -3.01 0.95
N ILE A 80 13.18 -1.83 1.31
CA ILE A 80 11.84 -1.67 1.87
C ILE A 80 10.83 -1.71 0.71
N ILE A 81 9.91 -2.67 0.74
CA ILE A 81 8.92 -2.93 -0.30
C ILE A 81 7.60 -2.27 0.09
N CYS A 82 7.18 -1.27 -0.69
CA CYS A 82 5.93 -0.53 -0.52
C CYS A 82 4.89 -1.01 -1.54
N ILE A 83 3.98 -1.88 -1.12
CA ILE A 83 2.93 -2.44 -1.97
C ILE A 83 1.74 -1.47 -2.04
N ILE A 84 1.48 -0.92 -3.22
CA ILE A 84 0.32 -0.07 -3.53
C ILE A 84 -0.72 -0.86 -4.35
N SER A 85 -0.28 -1.89 -5.07
CA SER A 85 -1.11 -2.77 -5.90
C SER A 85 -2.30 -3.34 -5.14
N ASN A 86 -3.50 -3.11 -5.66
CA ASN A 86 -4.73 -3.62 -5.08
C ASN A 86 -5.01 -5.08 -5.47
N PRO A 87 -5.66 -5.87 -4.60
CA PRO A 87 -6.09 -5.52 -3.25
C PRO A 87 -4.95 -5.68 -2.21
N VAL A 88 -4.59 -4.60 -1.50
CA VAL A 88 -3.47 -4.58 -0.52
C VAL A 88 -3.59 -5.69 0.53
N ASN A 89 -4.82 -5.97 0.97
CA ASN A 89 -5.14 -7.01 1.96
C ASN A 89 -4.75 -8.44 1.53
N SER A 90 -4.50 -8.67 0.23
CA SER A 90 -4.00 -9.94 -0.30
C SER A 90 -2.62 -9.83 -0.94
N THR A 91 -2.27 -8.69 -1.54
CA THR A 91 -0.98 -8.51 -2.21
C THR A 91 0.20 -8.41 -1.24
N VAL A 92 0.00 -7.90 -0.02
CA VAL A 92 1.01 -7.93 1.04
C VAL A 92 1.29 -9.36 1.54
N PRO A 93 0.27 -10.20 1.85
CA PRO A 93 0.47 -11.61 2.10
C PRO A 93 1.18 -12.34 0.95
N ILE A 94 0.83 -12.07 -0.31
CA ILE A 94 1.53 -12.62 -1.48
C ILE A 94 3.03 -12.28 -1.45
N ALA A 95 3.37 -11.00 -1.28
CA ALA A 95 4.77 -10.57 -1.23
C ALA A 95 5.52 -11.25 -0.05
N SER A 96 4.85 -11.36 1.10
CA SER A 96 5.40 -12.03 2.29
C SER A 96 5.69 -13.51 2.04
N GLU A 97 4.75 -14.26 1.45
CA GLU A 97 4.96 -15.68 1.12
C GLU A 97 6.07 -15.89 0.08
N VAL A 98 6.15 -15.01 -0.93
CA VAL A 98 7.26 -15.03 -1.91
C VAL A 98 8.61 -14.86 -1.22
N TYR A 99 8.72 -13.88 -0.34
CA TYR A 99 9.96 -13.63 0.41
C TYR A 99 10.30 -14.79 1.37
N LYS A 100 9.29 -15.44 1.97
CA LYS A 100 9.49 -16.63 2.81
C LYS A 100 10.03 -17.80 1.99
N LYS A 101 9.45 -18.08 0.82
CA LYS A 101 9.93 -19.12 -0.10
C LYS A 101 11.36 -18.84 -0.60
N ALA A 102 11.72 -17.58 -0.77
CA ALA A 102 13.07 -17.17 -1.15
C ALA A 102 14.08 -17.19 0.02
N GLY A 103 13.63 -17.42 1.27
CA GLY A 103 14.51 -17.46 2.45
C GLY A 103 15.06 -16.10 2.90
N VAL A 104 14.44 -14.99 2.44
CA VAL A 104 14.90 -13.61 2.70
C VAL A 104 13.83 -12.74 3.36
N TYR A 105 12.81 -13.36 3.94
CA TYR A 105 11.69 -12.67 4.57
C TYR A 105 12.10 -11.88 5.80
N ASP A 106 11.83 -10.57 5.76
CA ASP A 106 11.91 -9.66 6.89
C ASP A 106 10.55 -8.93 7.00
N PRO A 107 9.72 -9.22 8.03
CA PRO A 107 8.41 -8.59 8.19
C PRO A 107 8.47 -7.08 8.38
N ALA A 108 9.62 -6.52 8.80
CA ALA A 108 9.79 -5.08 8.99
C ALA A 108 9.92 -4.33 7.65
N ARG A 109 10.12 -5.04 6.53
CA ARG A 109 10.44 -4.45 5.22
C ARG A 109 9.34 -4.61 4.18
N ILE A 110 8.22 -5.27 4.49
CA ILE A 110 7.08 -5.41 3.57
C ILE A 110 5.90 -4.62 4.12
N LEU A 111 5.54 -3.53 3.42
CA LEU A 111 4.53 -2.58 3.89
C LEU A 111 3.46 -2.36 2.81
N GLY A 112 2.21 -2.61 3.16
CA GLY A 112 1.06 -2.18 2.38
C GLY A 112 0.77 -0.71 2.60
N VAL A 113 0.76 0.07 1.51
CA VAL A 113 0.53 1.51 1.56
C VAL A 113 -0.97 1.78 1.72
N THR A 114 -1.37 2.22 2.91
CA THR A 114 -2.76 2.60 3.24
C THR A 114 -2.93 4.11 3.45
N THR A 115 -1.89 4.90 3.13
CA THR A 115 -1.84 6.36 3.34
C THR A 115 -2.99 7.12 2.67
N LEU A 116 -3.53 6.62 1.56
CA LEU A 116 -4.65 7.29 0.90
C LEU A 116 -5.90 7.33 1.79
N ASP A 117 -6.12 6.32 2.63
CA ASP A 117 -7.25 6.28 3.56
C ASP A 117 -7.07 7.31 4.68
N ILE A 118 -5.83 7.50 5.16
CA ILE A 118 -5.50 8.57 6.13
C ILE A 118 -5.67 9.95 5.50
N VAL A 119 -5.21 10.15 4.26
CA VAL A 119 -5.39 11.43 3.53
C VAL A 119 -6.88 11.76 3.37
N ARG A 120 -7.71 10.77 3.02
CA ARG A 120 -9.17 10.93 2.93
C ARG A 120 -9.79 11.24 4.28
N ALA A 121 -9.45 10.47 5.32
CA ALA A 121 -9.95 10.68 6.67
C ALA A 121 -9.63 12.10 7.18
N HIS A 122 -8.38 12.56 7.01
CA HIS A 122 -7.99 13.92 7.36
C HIS A 122 -8.81 14.97 6.61
N THR A 123 -8.99 14.78 5.30
CA THR A 123 -9.77 15.71 4.45
C THR A 123 -11.22 15.78 4.92
N PHE A 124 -11.88 14.63 5.10
CA PHE A 124 -13.31 14.60 5.44
C PHE A 124 -13.58 15.01 6.89
N VAL A 125 -12.67 14.72 7.82
CA VAL A 125 -12.75 15.25 9.19
C VAL A 125 -12.63 16.77 9.18
N ALA A 126 -11.67 17.32 8.43
CA ALA A 126 -11.45 18.77 8.34
C ALA A 126 -12.63 19.52 7.69
N GLU A 127 -13.28 18.91 6.70
CA GLU A 127 -14.53 19.43 6.10
C GLU A 127 -15.67 19.50 7.12
N ALA A 128 -15.74 18.53 8.04
CA ALA A 128 -16.81 18.45 9.04
C ALA A 128 -16.53 19.30 10.30
N LYS A 129 -15.26 19.38 10.73
CA LYS A 129 -14.81 20.07 11.96
C LYS A 129 -13.40 20.63 11.77
N THR A 130 -13.19 21.88 12.16
CA THR A 130 -11.89 22.58 11.96
C THR A 130 -11.01 22.66 13.21
N THR A 131 -11.36 21.95 14.29
CA THR A 131 -10.63 21.99 15.57
C THR A 131 -9.94 20.65 15.89
N PRO A 132 -8.72 20.67 16.48
CA PRO A 132 -8.10 19.45 17.03
C PRO A 132 -8.97 18.81 18.12
N CYS A 133 -8.94 17.49 18.22
CA CYS A 133 -9.83 16.69 19.08
C CYS A 133 -11.32 16.94 18.77
N VAL A 134 -11.88 16.12 17.89
CA VAL A 134 -13.25 16.26 17.39
C VAL A 134 -14.20 15.35 18.16
N ASN A 135 -15.38 15.87 18.48
CA ASN A 135 -16.52 15.09 18.95
C ASN A 135 -17.58 15.07 17.86
N PHE A 136 -18.00 13.86 17.46
CA PHE A 136 -19.07 13.64 16.49
C PHE A 136 -20.29 13.03 17.18
N THR A 137 -21.47 13.33 16.65
CA THR A 137 -22.65 12.52 16.97
C THR A 137 -22.51 11.13 16.35
N GLN A 138 -23.27 10.14 16.83
CA GLN A 138 -23.22 8.79 16.27
C GLN A 138 -23.56 8.77 14.77
N ASP A 139 -24.57 9.55 14.36
CA ASP A 139 -24.99 9.67 12.96
C ASP A 139 -23.89 10.30 12.07
N ASP A 140 -23.24 11.37 12.55
CA ASP A 140 -22.11 11.97 11.84
C ASP A 140 -20.92 11.01 11.72
N LEU A 141 -20.63 10.25 12.79
CA LEU A 141 -19.54 9.29 12.82
C LEU A 141 -19.76 8.14 11.82
N GLU A 142 -21.00 7.65 11.72
CA GLU A 142 -21.38 6.61 10.77
C GLU A 142 -21.29 7.10 9.32
N LYS A 143 -21.81 8.29 9.01
CA LYS A 143 -21.71 8.90 7.68
C LYS A 143 -20.26 9.16 7.27
N LEU A 144 -19.45 9.66 8.19
CA LEU A 144 -18.04 9.92 7.95
C LEU A 144 -17.29 8.61 7.68
N THR A 145 -17.55 7.57 8.49
CA THR A 145 -16.94 6.24 8.34
C THR A 145 -17.31 5.62 7.01
N ASP A 146 -18.60 5.65 6.62
CA ASP A 146 -19.06 5.13 5.34
C ASP A 146 -18.40 5.86 4.16
N ARG A 147 -18.34 7.20 4.21
CA ARG A 147 -17.68 7.99 3.16
C ARG A 147 -16.19 7.66 3.02
N ILE A 148 -15.47 7.47 4.14
CA ILE A 148 -14.06 7.05 4.11
C ILE A 148 -13.91 5.68 3.43
N GLN A 149 -14.73 4.70 3.82
CA GLN A 149 -14.69 3.34 3.28
C GLN A 149 -15.05 3.31 1.78
N ASN A 150 -15.98 4.16 1.35
CA ASN A 150 -16.51 4.17 -0.02
C ASN A 150 -15.86 5.21 -0.95
N ALA A 151 -14.93 6.04 -0.48
CA ALA A 151 -14.29 7.09 -1.26
C ALA A 151 -13.55 6.56 -2.52
N GLY A 152 -13.09 5.31 -2.50
CA GLY A 152 -12.53 4.66 -3.70
C GLY A 152 -13.59 4.46 -4.79
N THR A 153 -14.75 3.96 -4.39
CA THR A 153 -15.92 3.74 -5.27
C THR A 153 -16.48 5.06 -5.78
N GLU A 154 -16.53 6.10 -4.93
CA GLU A 154 -16.95 7.45 -5.32
C GLU A 154 -16.12 7.98 -6.50
N VAL A 155 -14.79 7.86 -6.45
CA VAL A 155 -13.91 8.30 -7.54
C VAL A 155 -14.11 7.48 -8.82
N VAL A 156 -14.30 6.16 -8.71
CA VAL A 156 -14.55 5.29 -9.88
C VAL A 156 -15.86 5.71 -10.56
N ASN A 157 -16.91 5.97 -9.78
CA ASN A 157 -18.20 6.41 -10.29
C ASN A 157 -18.11 7.80 -10.94
N ALA A 158 -17.40 8.74 -10.30
CA ALA A 158 -17.18 10.09 -10.84
C ALA A 158 -16.38 10.08 -12.15
N LYS A 159 -15.50 9.08 -12.34
CA LYS A 159 -14.78 8.85 -13.59
C LYS A 159 -15.56 7.99 -14.59
N ALA A 160 -16.85 7.74 -14.37
CA ALA A 160 -17.70 6.90 -15.21
C ALA A 160 -17.06 5.51 -15.52
N GLY A 161 -16.34 4.93 -14.54
CA GLY A 161 -15.65 3.65 -14.70
C GLY A 161 -14.35 3.69 -15.52
N ALA A 162 -13.88 4.86 -15.97
CA ALA A 162 -12.64 5.03 -16.74
C ALA A 162 -11.34 4.86 -15.91
N GLY A 163 -11.46 4.41 -14.66
CA GLY A 163 -10.34 4.14 -13.76
C GLY A 163 -10.62 4.55 -12.32
N SER A 164 -9.66 4.31 -11.44
CA SER A 164 -9.71 4.65 -10.02
C SER A 164 -8.92 5.94 -9.71
N ALA A 165 -8.74 6.23 -8.42
CA ALA A 165 -7.89 7.32 -7.95
C ALA A 165 -6.45 7.14 -8.45
N THR A 166 -5.92 8.15 -9.14
CA THR A 166 -4.55 8.17 -9.70
C THR A 166 -3.72 9.25 -9.03
N LEU A 167 -4.14 10.52 -9.16
CA LEU A 167 -3.39 11.67 -8.61
C LEU A 167 -3.29 11.64 -7.09
N SER A 168 -4.41 11.42 -6.39
CA SER A 168 -4.41 11.32 -4.93
C SER A 168 -3.65 10.09 -4.43
N MET A 169 -3.66 8.98 -5.17
CA MET A 169 -2.83 7.81 -4.85
C MET A 169 -1.34 8.08 -5.10
N ALA A 170 -0.97 8.80 -6.16
CA ALA A 170 0.41 9.20 -6.40
C ALA A 170 0.93 10.12 -5.28
N TYR A 171 0.11 11.08 -4.83
CA TYR A 171 0.40 11.91 -3.66
C TYR A 171 0.61 11.05 -2.40
N ALA A 172 -0.37 10.20 -2.05
CA ALA A 172 -0.31 9.37 -0.85
C ALA A 172 0.89 8.39 -0.88
N GLY A 173 1.15 7.76 -2.02
CA GLY A 173 2.30 6.89 -2.21
C GLY A 173 3.63 7.63 -2.07
N LYS A 174 3.74 8.84 -2.63
CA LYS A 174 4.90 9.71 -2.47
C LYS A 174 5.12 10.09 -1.00
N GLU A 175 4.08 10.50 -0.28
CA GLU A 175 4.19 10.87 1.14
C GLU A 175 4.68 9.70 2.00
N PHE A 176 4.16 8.49 1.74
CA PHE A 176 4.60 7.28 2.44
C PHE A 176 6.07 6.95 2.13
N VAL A 177 6.44 6.89 0.85
CA VAL A 177 7.82 6.60 0.42
C VAL A 177 8.79 7.66 0.94
N HIS A 178 8.38 8.93 0.94
CA HIS A 178 9.19 10.01 1.50
C HIS A 178 9.47 9.80 2.99
N SER A 179 8.44 9.43 3.77
CA SER A 179 8.60 9.10 5.19
C SER A 179 9.55 7.93 5.41
N VAL A 180 9.43 6.88 4.58
CA VAL A 180 10.36 5.74 4.60
C VAL A 180 11.81 6.20 4.33
N ILE A 181 12.02 7.07 3.34
CA ILE A 181 13.36 7.61 3.02
C ILE A 181 13.90 8.47 4.16
N GLU A 182 13.07 9.32 4.79
CA GLU A 182 13.50 10.12 5.94
C GLU A 182 13.92 9.22 7.12
N ALA A 183 13.15 8.18 7.40
CA ALA A 183 13.48 7.19 8.44
C ALA A 183 14.77 6.42 8.12
N LEU A 184 14.98 6.03 6.85
CA LEU A 184 16.23 5.43 6.38
C LEU A 184 17.44 6.35 6.57
N ASN A 185 17.25 7.66 6.44
CA ASN A 185 18.26 8.68 6.72
C ASN A 185 18.45 8.99 8.22
N GLY A 186 17.79 8.24 9.11
CA GLY A 186 17.94 8.37 10.56
C GLY A 186 17.06 9.45 11.20
N LYS A 187 16.08 10.00 10.48
CA LYS A 187 15.06 10.86 11.11
C LYS A 187 14.29 10.03 12.14
N LYS A 188 14.21 10.56 13.35
CA LYS A 188 13.48 9.93 14.46
C LYS A 188 11.99 10.27 14.39
N ASP A 189 11.19 9.49 15.10
CA ASP A 189 9.76 9.74 15.31
C ASP A 189 8.93 9.80 14.02
N VAL A 190 9.37 9.07 12.98
CA VAL A 190 8.63 8.97 11.72
C VAL A 190 7.54 7.91 11.86
N VAL A 191 6.29 8.34 11.96
CA VAL A 191 5.13 7.46 12.12
C VAL A 191 4.27 7.47 10.87
N GLN A 192 3.89 6.28 10.39
CA GLN A 192 2.95 6.10 9.29
C GLN A 192 1.97 4.98 9.61
N CYS A 193 0.75 5.02 9.07
CA CYS A 193 -0.12 3.85 9.06
C CYS A 193 0.26 2.96 7.88
N ALA A 194 0.44 1.66 8.12
CA ALA A 194 0.77 0.69 7.08
C ALA A 194 0.14 -0.67 7.39
N PHE A 195 -0.28 -1.39 6.34
CA PHE A 195 -0.72 -2.78 6.46
C PHE A 195 0.50 -3.71 6.48
N ILE A 196 0.78 -4.32 7.63
CA ILE A 196 2.00 -5.10 7.87
C ILE A 196 1.67 -6.46 8.49
N LYS A 197 2.67 -7.36 8.53
CA LYS A 197 2.59 -8.54 9.39
C LYS A 197 2.38 -8.07 10.83
N SER A 198 1.35 -8.61 11.48
CA SER A 198 0.94 -8.18 12.82
C SER A 198 0.50 -9.39 13.65
N HIS A 199 0.57 -9.22 14.97
CA HIS A 199 0.07 -10.17 15.96
C HIS A 199 -1.03 -9.56 16.84
N LEU A 200 -1.50 -8.36 16.49
CA LEU A 200 -2.51 -7.63 17.27
C LEU A 200 -3.91 -8.22 17.15
N THR A 201 -4.15 -8.97 16.07
CA THR A 201 -5.40 -9.67 15.78
C THR A 201 -5.08 -11.05 15.20
N GLU A 202 -6.06 -11.94 15.21
CA GLU A 202 -6.00 -13.28 14.64
C GLU A 202 -5.76 -13.28 13.12
N ALA A 203 -5.97 -12.15 12.44
CA ALA A 203 -5.77 -12.01 11.00
C ALA A 203 -4.31 -12.22 10.57
N GLY A 204 -3.34 -11.99 11.46
CA GLY A 204 -1.92 -12.14 11.14
C GLY A 204 -1.32 -11.00 10.30
N TYR A 205 -2.13 -10.16 9.66
CA TYR A 205 -1.75 -8.89 9.09
C TYR A 205 -2.79 -7.84 9.48
N PHE A 206 -2.35 -6.62 9.75
CA PHE A 206 -3.27 -5.53 10.10
C PHE A 206 -2.64 -4.17 9.83
N ALA A 207 -3.48 -3.15 9.58
CA ALA A 207 -3.03 -1.79 9.41
C ALA A 207 -3.04 -1.05 10.76
N THR A 208 -1.88 -0.59 11.19
CA THR A 208 -1.71 0.22 12.41
C THR A 208 -0.67 1.31 12.19
N PRO A 209 -0.63 2.33 13.07
CA PRO A 209 0.51 3.23 13.15
C PRO A 209 1.79 2.44 13.47
N VAL A 210 2.83 2.66 12.69
CA VAL A 210 4.15 2.06 12.84
C VAL A 210 5.20 3.16 12.92
N LEU A 211 6.14 3.00 13.84
CA LEU A 211 7.37 3.78 13.88
C LEU A 211 8.33 3.19 12.84
N LEU A 212 8.74 4.02 11.89
CA LEU A 212 9.73 3.70 10.87
C LEU A 212 11.12 4.12 11.35
N GLY A 213 12.13 3.36 10.93
CA GLY A 213 13.54 3.70 11.16
C GLY A 213 14.46 3.13 10.09
N THR A 214 15.75 2.98 10.43
CA THR A 214 16.79 2.71 9.43
C THR A 214 16.74 1.31 8.82
N ASN A 215 15.88 0.43 9.36
CA ASN A 215 15.73 -0.95 8.92
C ASN A 215 14.27 -1.34 8.60
N GLY A 216 13.40 -0.35 8.34
CA GLY A 216 11.97 -0.57 8.13
C GLY A 216 11.16 -0.26 9.38
N VAL A 217 10.16 -1.09 9.69
CA VAL A 217 9.34 -0.94 10.90
C VAL A 217 10.16 -1.26 12.14
N GLU A 218 10.38 -0.25 13.01
CA GLU A 218 11.03 -0.42 14.31
C GLU A 218 10.03 -0.85 15.38
N LYS A 219 8.80 -0.31 15.33
CA LYS A 219 7.78 -0.59 16.33
C LYS A 219 6.39 -0.50 15.74
N ASN A 220 5.56 -1.50 16.00
CA ASN A 220 4.12 -1.39 15.82
C ASN A 220 3.52 -0.69 17.06
N LEU A 221 2.87 0.46 16.86
CA LEU A 221 2.34 1.28 17.95
C LEU A 221 0.96 0.80 18.44
N GLY A 222 0.38 -0.20 17.79
CA GLY A 222 -0.91 -0.77 18.18
C GLY A 222 -2.10 0.08 17.74
N MET A 223 -3.28 -0.30 18.22
CA MET A 223 -4.55 0.38 17.89
C MET A 223 -4.92 1.48 18.90
N GLY A 224 -4.18 1.58 20.01
CA GLY A 224 -4.54 2.45 21.12
C GLY A 224 -5.84 2.02 21.79
N LYS A 225 -6.55 2.97 22.40
CA LYS A 225 -7.86 2.74 23.01
C LYS A 225 -8.95 3.00 21.97
N LEU A 226 -9.70 1.95 21.62
CA LEU A 226 -10.83 2.03 20.71
C LEU A 226 -12.14 2.29 21.47
N SER A 227 -13.01 3.10 20.90
CA SER A 227 -14.41 3.26 21.32
C SER A 227 -15.23 1.99 21.04
N ASP A 228 -16.40 1.88 21.65
CA ASP A 228 -17.30 0.74 21.43
C ASP A 228 -17.73 0.63 19.95
N TYR A 229 -17.89 1.76 19.27
CA TYR A 229 -18.18 1.81 17.84
C TYR A 229 -17.03 1.21 17.00
N GLU A 230 -15.80 1.62 17.27
CA GLU A 230 -14.61 1.13 16.57
C GLU A 230 -14.34 -0.35 16.85
N GLN A 231 -14.54 -0.80 18.10
CA GLN A 231 -14.41 -2.22 18.47
C GLN A 231 -15.44 -3.08 17.72
N LYS A 232 -16.69 -2.60 17.61
CA LYS A 232 -17.73 -3.28 16.83
C LYS A 232 -17.34 -3.36 15.35
N LYS A 233 -16.91 -2.26 14.75
CA LYS A 233 -16.46 -2.21 13.34
C LYS A 233 -15.26 -3.12 13.08
N MET A 234 -14.34 -3.21 14.03
CA MET A 234 -13.21 -4.14 13.96
C MET A 234 -13.72 -5.60 13.93
N GLY A 235 -14.66 -5.98 14.80
CA GLY A 235 -15.26 -7.31 14.77
C GLY A 235 -15.94 -7.64 13.42
N GLU A 236 -16.58 -6.66 12.79
CA GLU A 236 -17.23 -6.82 11.47
C GLU A 236 -16.22 -7.06 10.33
N VAL A 237 -15.02 -6.45 10.37
CA VAL A 237 -14.05 -6.51 9.25
C VAL A 237 -13.11 -7.71 9.31
N ILE A 238 -12.83 -8.25 10.50
CA ILE A 238 -11.86 -9.34 10.68
C ILE A 238 -12.17 -10.60 9.82
N PRO A 239 -13.42 -11.10 9.73
CA PRO A 239 -13.71 -12.27 8.89
C PRO A 239 -13.39 -12.06 7.41
N GLU A 240 -13.68 -10.87 6.87
CA GLU A 240 -13.34 -10.53 5.48
C GLU A 240 -11.82 -10.40 5.30
N LEU A 241 -11.14 -9.80 6.29
CA LEU A 241 -9.68 -9.68 6.27
C LEU A 241 -8.98 -11.04 6.26
N LEU A 242 -9.42 -11.97 7.12
CA LEU A 242 -8.94 -13.35 7.15
C LEU A 242 -9.09 -14.04 5.79
N LYS A 243 -10.25 -13.87 5.14
CA LYS A 243 -10.49 -14.40 3.79
C LYS A 243 -9.53 -13.81 2.76
N ASN A 244 -9.31 -12.50 2.78
CA ASN A 244 -8.43 -11.82 1.84
C ASN A 244 -6.96 -12.22 2.03
N ILE A 245 -6.52 -12.38 3.28
CA ILE A 245 -5.17 -12.82 3.62
C ILE A 245 -4.96 -14.25 3.14
N LYS A 246 -5.86 -15.16 3.52
CA LYS A 246 -5.81 -16.56 3.09
C LYS A 246 -5.79 -16.69 1.56
N LYS A 247 -6.60 -15.90 0.85
CA LYS A 247 -6.61 -15.88 -0.62
C LYS A 247 -5.24 -15.52 -1.21
N GLY A 248 -4.54 -14.57 -0.60
CA GLY A 248 -3.19 -14.17 -1.00
C GLY A 248 -2.15 -15.25 -0.71
N GLU A 249 -2.18 -15.84 0.49
CA GLU A 249 -1.26 -16.91 0.89
C GLU A 249 -1.44 -18.17 0.02
N ASP A 250 -2.70 -18.59 -0.18
CA ASP A 250 -3.03 -19.76 -1.00
C ASP A 250 -2.61 -19.55 -2.47
N PHE A 251 -2.65 -18.32 -3.00
CA PHE A 251 -2.21 -18.04 -4.38
C PHE A 251 -0.71 -18.33 -4.61
N VAL A 252 0.13 -18.08 -3.61
CA VAL A 252 1.57 -18.36 -3.72
C VAL A 252 1.88 -19.84 -3.52
N ASN A 253 1.08 -20.54 -2.73
CA ASN A 253 1.27 -21.94 -2.33
C ASN A 253 0.64 -22.98 -3.25
N GLN A 254 0.00 -22.52 -4.34
CA GLN A 254 -0.43 -23.36 -5.47
C GLN A 254 0.73 -23.86 -6.32
#